data_AF-A0A926PMT4-F1
#
_entry.id   AF-A0A926PMT4-F1
#
_cell.length_a   1.000
_cell.length_b   1.000
_cell.length_c   1.000
_cell.angle_alpha   90.00
_cell.angle_beta   90.00
_cell.angle_gamma   90.00
#
_symmetry.space_group_name_H-M   'P 1'
#
loop_
_entity.id
_entity.type
_entity.pdbx_description
1 polymer ?
#
loop_
_entity_poly.entity_id
_entity_poly.type
_entity_poly.pdbx_seq_one_letter_code
_entity_poly.pdbx_strand_id
1 'polypeptide(L)'
;MKRIVTCQGSIQLIAALSALFYRDRSGTANVQNYLVIYELYAPEQQHYQFAEFIQRMAESVCDWEKIVYLTPEQLNAIGYQLDSTPPHRIYNKVHQWIGLDDADELYLCRNWQFTNQLLSNAYPSASRICYGDGIGLYFSEHSAVVRRPFTPPPTPNQVIAWTRWKLRSLYHRIRERLKLKTKLYLMPFDVGYFVLPKIFGETPPMPIVQLAPSNLLTWFERFTSFVDAAQVAKVQAAIENSPVTVLLTSNFSEGDRLPQEHEILAYREFLTSYEVLPNSVLIIKPHPRDDLNKIYRLKESLSDLYREIVVLTEPNLFFLPFEVFFLKAFQTFEIRVFAFSSACLSLKLLFDVPSFIGFGTALTTCYFAPEFVAARLEHEQVLQNAIAQL
;
A
#
# COMPACT_ATOMS: atom_id res chain seq x y z
N MET A 1 -3.51 21.62 -19.09
CA MET A 1 -2.75 20.35 -18.97
C MET A 1 -3.59 19.36 -18.17
N LYS A 2 -3.81 18.15 -18.69
CA LYS A 2 -4.62 17.09 -18.09
C LYS A 2 -3.74 16.02 -17.47
N ARG A 3 -3.93 15.77 -16.18
CA ARG A 3 -3.13 14.81 -15.40
C ARG A 3 -4.00 13.72 -14.82
N ILE A 4 -3.63 12.48 -15.07
CA ILE A 4 -4.21 11.33 -14.39
C ILE A 4 -3.27 10.92 -13.26
N VAL A 5 -3.79 10.93 -12.04
CA VAL A 5 -3.07 10.55 -10.83
C VAL A 5 -3.69 9.26 -10.31
N THR A 6 -2.86 8.29 -9.94
CA THR A 6 -3.36 7.05 -9.37
C THR A 6 -2.96 6.86 -7.91
N CYS A 7 -3.70 6.01 -7.20
CA CYS A 7 -3.27 5.50 -5.89
C CYS A 7 -3.99 4.19 -5.52
N GLN A 8 -3.31 3.36 -4.72
CA GLN A 8 -3.78 2.08 -4.18
C GLN A 8 -3.84 2.10 -2.64
N GLY A 9 -3.88 3.30 -2.05
CA GLY A 9 -3.92 3.53 -0.61
C GLY A 9 -3.66 5.00 -0.25
N SER A 10 -4.02 5.37 0.98
CA SER A 10 -3.89 6.75 1.50
C SER A 10 -2.44 7.26 1.52
N ILE A 11 -1.47 6.41 1.88
CA ILE A 11 -0.05 6.79 1.86
C ILE A 11 0.48 7.02 0.44
N GLN A 12 -0.01 6.25 -0.54
CA GLN A 12 0.36 6.47 -1.94
C GLN A 12 -0.23 7.76 -2.51
N LEU A 13 -1.44 8.16 -2.08
CA LEU A 13 -1.99 9.48 -2.42
C LEU A 13 -1.04 10.59 -1.95
N ILE A 14 -0.50 10.49 -0.72
CA ILE A 14 0.46 11.47 -0.18
C ILE A 14 1.76 11.51 -1.00
N ALA A 15 2.29 10.35 -1.40
CA ALA A 15 3.47 10.30 -2.26
C ALA A 15 3.20 10.92 -3.66
N ALA A 16 2.05 10.64 -4.26
CA ALA A 16 1.64 11.24 -5.52
C ALA A 16 1.47 12.76 -5.42
N LEU A 17 0.82 13.25 -4.36
CA LEU A 17 0.69 14.68 -4.06
C LEU A 17 2.05 15.36 -3.85
N SER A 18 3.02 14.65 -3.26
CA SER A 18 4.40 15.15 -3.12
C SER A 18 5.10 15.34 -4.47
N ALA A 19 4.89 14.41 -5.40
CA ALA A 19 5.41 14.52 -6.77
C ALA A 19 4.73 15.67 -7.54
N LEU A 20 3.40 15.79 -7.45
CA LEU A 20 2.63 16.87 -8.06
C LEU A 20 3.09 18.24 -7.55
N PHE A 21 3.16 18.41 -6.23
CA PHE A 21 3.59 19.66 -5.60
C PHE A 21 4.99 20.09 -6.06
N TYR A 22 5.92 19.15 -6.18
CA TYR A 22 7.25 19.46 -6.68
C TYR A 22 7.20 19.98 -8.12
N ARG A 23 6.40 19.36 -8.99
CA ARG A 23 6.27 19.76 -10.40
C ARG A 23 5.54 21.10 -10.56
N ASP A 24 4.56 21.39 -9.73
CA ASP A 24 3.76 22.62 -9.81
C ASP A 24 4.53 23.88 -9.41
N ARG A 25 5.69 23.74 -8.75
CA ARG A 25 6.61 24.87 -8.51
C ARG A 25 7.08 25.55 -9.81
N SER A 26 6.95 24.89 -10.95
CA SER A 26 7.28 25.46 -12.26
C SER A 26 6.21 26.41 -12.82
N GLY A 27 5.07 26.59 -12.14
CA GLY A 27 4.10 27.65 -12.43
C GLY A 27 3.15 27.37 -13.60
N THR A 28 2.83 26.11 -13.87
CA THR A 28 1.93 25.76 -14.98
C THR A 28 0.50 26.21 -14.69
N ALA A 29 0.04 27.26 -15.39
CA ALA A 29 -1.34 27.70 -15.31
C ALA A 29 -2.28 26.67 -16.01
N ASN A 30 -3.48 26.51 -15.48
CA ASN A 30 -4.57 25.70 -16.03
C ASN A 30 -4.28 24.17 -16.06
N VAL A 31 -4.18 23.59 -14.87
CA VAL A 31 -4.03 22.15 -14.66
C VAL A 31 -5.39 21.53 -14.31
N GLN A 32 -5.70 20.40 -14.94
CA GLN A 32 -6.89 19.59 -14.70
C GLN A 32 -6.44 18.24 -14.14
N ASN A 33 -6.76 17.97 -12.87
CA ASN A 33 -6.35 16.75 -12.18
C ASN A 33 -7.51 15.74 -12.12
N TYR A 34 -7.22 14.49 -12.44
CA TYR A 34 -8.13 13.36 -12.35
C TYR A 34 -7.51 12.31 -11.42
N LEU A 35 -8.23 11.87 -10.39
CA LEU A 35 -7.76 10.81 -9.48
C LEU A 35 -8.40 9.48 -9.85
N VAL A 36 -7.60 8.43 -9.94
CA VAL A 36 -8.04 7.06 -10.14
C VAL A 36 -7.57 6.19 -8.97
N ILE A 37 -8.52 5.77 -8.15
CA ILE A 37 -8.33 4.87 -7.02
C ILE A 37 -8.60 3.44 -7.52
N TYR A 38 -7.73 2.48 -7.22
CA TYR A 38 -7.95 1.08 -7.61
C TYR A 38 -7.12 0.11 -6.76
N GLU A 39 -7.43 -1.18 -6.89
CA GLU A 39 -6.64 -2.28 -6.29
C GLU A 39 -6.25 -2.00 -4.84
N LEU A 40 -7.23 -1.61 -4.01
CA LEU A 40 -6.99 -1.30 -2.61
C LEU A 40 -6.60 -2.54 -1.79
N TYR A 41 -6.84 -3.74 -2.32
CA TYR A 41 -6.56 -5.05 -1.70
C TYR A 41 -7.07 -5.15 -0.26
N ALA A 42 -8.18 -4.47 0.04
CA ALA A 42 -8.90 -4.59 1.30
C ALA A 42 -9.99 -5.67 1.17
N PRO A 43 -10.43 -6.28 2.29
CA PRO A 43 -11.61 -7.14 2.33
C PRO A 43 -12.83 -6.57 1.60
N GLU A 44 -13.68 -7.45 1.05
CA GLU A 44 -14.82 -7.10 0.16
C GLU A 44 -15.74 -6.01 0.75
N GLN A 45 -16.01 -6.08 2.05
CA GLN A 45 -16.88 -5.11 2.74
C GLN A 45 -16.19 -3.78 3.07
N GLN A 46 -14.86 -3.71 3.00
CA GLN A 46 -14.08 -2.56 3.44
C GLN A 46 -13.59 -1.68 2.29
N HIS A 47 -13.40 -2.22 1.09
CA HIS A 47 -12.75 -1.47 0.02
C HIS A 47 -13.52 -0.22 -0.44
N TYR A 48 -14.86 -0.21 -0.33
CA TYR A 48 -15.66 0.98 -0.61
C TYR A 48 -15.43 2.08 0.43
N GLN A 49 -15.40 1.73 1.72
CA GLN A 49 -15.11 2.67 2.80
C GLN A 49 -13.69 3.23 2.68
N PHE A 50 -12.72 2.38 2.29
CA PHE A 50 -11.35 2.83 2.07
C PHE A 50 -11.25 3.77 0.87
N ALA A 51 -11.94 3.47 -0.24
CA ALA A 51 -11.99 4.36 -1.41
C ALA A 51 -12.64 5.72 -1.08
N GLU A 52 -13.76 5.71 -0.34
CA GLU A 52 -14.44 6.93 0.13
C GLU A 52 -13.52 7.76 1.03
N PHE A 53 -12.78 7.12 1.93
CA PHE A 53 -11.82 7.81 2.78
C PHE A 53 -10.70 8.49 1.96
N ILE A 54 -10.13 7.79 0.97
CA ILE A 54 -9.11 8.35 0.07
C ILE A 54 -9.70 9.51 -0.76
N GLN A 55 -10.94 9.38 -1.23
CA GLN A 55 -11.63 10.44 -1.95
C GLN A 55 -11.74 11.70 -1.09
N ARG A 56 -12.23 11.56 0.16
CA ARG A 56 -12.32 12.69 1.10
C ARG A 56 -10.96 13.33 1.38
N MET A 57 -9.91 12.53 1.53
CA MET A 57 -8.55 13.05 1.65
C MET A 57 -8.18 13.87 0.42
N ALA A 58 -8.36 13.32 -0.77
CA ALA A 58 -8.01 14.00 -2.02
C ALA A 58 -8.76 15.33 -2.20
N GLU A 59 -10.07 15.35 -1.95
CA GLU A 59 -10.93 16.55 -2.05
C GLU A 59 -10.52 17.66 -1.07
N SER A 60 -9.91 17.30 0.07
CA SER A 60 -9.51 18.29 1.08
C SER A 60 -8.27 19.11 0.73
N VAL A 61 -7.51 18.72 -0.31
CA VAL A 61 -6.16 19.28 -0.57
C VAL A 61 -5.90 19.73 -2.01
N CYS A 62 -6.71 19.29 -2.96
CA CYS A 62 -6.54 19.59 -4.36
C CYS A 62 -7.89 19.69 -5.04
N ASP A 63 -8.01 20.57 -6.02
CA ASP A 63 -9.14 20.59 -6.92
C ASP A 63 -9.00 19.44 -7.91
N TRP A 64 -10.02 18.59 -7.98
CA TRP A 64 -10.10 17.46 -8.89
C TRP A 64 -11.26 17.65 -9.85
N GLU A 65 -11.02 17.50 -11.14
CA GLU A 65 -12.08 17.46 -12.15
C GLU A 65 -12.96 16.22 -11.95
N LYS A 66 -12.33 15.11 -11.56
CA LYS A 66 -13.03 13.87 -11.24
C LYS A 66 -12.17 12.97 -10.36
N ILE A 67 -12.83 12.29 -9.42
CA ILE A 67 -12.26 11.19 -8.64
C ILE A 67 -13.05 9.93 -9.00
N VAL A 68 -12.35 8.87 -9.39
CA VAL A 68 -12.97 7.61 -9.81
C VAL A 68 -12.36 6.46 -9.03
N TYR A 69 -13.22 5.63 -8.44
CA TYR A 69 -12.82 4.33 -7.92
C TYR A 69 -13.11 3.23 -8.93
N LEU A 70 -12.07 2.58 -9.46
CA LEU A 70 -12.22 1.38 -10.30
C LEU A 70 -12.34 0.16 -9.40
N THR A 71 -13.53 -0.44 -9.36
CA THR A 71 -13.83 -1.53 -8.44
C THR A 71 -13.15 -2.83 -8.88
N PRO A 72 -12.93 -3.79 -7.95
CA PRO A 72 -12.40 -5.12 -8.29
C PRO A 72 -13.23 -5.81 -9.39
N GLU A 73 -14.56 -5.66 -9.36
CA GLU A 73 -15.47 -6.26 -10.35
C GLU A 73 -15.23 -5.68 -11.74
N GLN A 74 -15.07 -4.35 -11.84
CA GLN A 74 -14.79 -3.67 -13.11
C GLN A 74 -13.45 -4.12 -13.70
N LEU A 75 -12.41 -4.18 -12.86
CA LEU A 75 -11.05 -4.58 -13.26
C LEU A 75 -10.98 -6.06 -13.64
N ASN A 76 -11.64 -6.94 -12.88
CA ASN A 76 -11.76 -8.36 -13.22
C ASN A 76 -12.52 -8.53 -14.55
N ALA A 77 -13.64 -7.84 -14.72
CA ALA A 77 -14.45 -7.92 -15.93
C ALA A 77 -13.67 -7.45 -17.18
N ILE A 78 -12.92 -6.35 -17.10
CA ILE A 78 -12.11 -5.89 -18.24
C ILE A 78 -10.91 -6.80 -18.49
N GLY A 79 -10.33 -7.38 -17.43
CA GLY A 79 -9.28 -8.41 -17.54
C GLY A 79 -9.72 -9.60 -18.39
N TYR A 80 -10.93 -10.14 -18.14
CA TYR A 80 -11.50 -11.21 -18.98
C TYR A 80 -11.81 -10.76 -20.42
N GLN A 81 -12.09 -9.48 -20.64
CA GLN A 81 -12.40 -8.93 -21.96
C GLN A 81 -11.14 -8.77 -22.83
N LEU A 82 -9.94 -8.66 -22.26
CA LEU A 82 -8.70 -8.49 -23.03
C LEU A 82 -8.47 -9.59 -24.07
N ASP A 83 -8.87 -10.83 -23.79
CA ASP A 83 -8.70 -11.95 -24.72
C ASP A 83 -9.72 -12.00 -25.87
N SER A 84 -10.76 -11.17 -25.81
CA SER A 84 -11.92 -11.27 -26.72
C SER A 84 -12.35 -9.96 -27.36
N THR A 85 -11.77 -8.85 -26.92
CA THR A 85 -12.20 -7.49 -27.29
C THR A 85 -11.03 -6.75 -27.90
N PRO A 86 -11.23 -6.06 -29.05
CA PRO A 86 -10.16 -5.30 -29.70
C PRO A 86 -9.72 -4.09 -28.84
N PRO A 87 -8.45 -3.65 -28.96
CA PRO A 87 -7.87 -2.64 -28.05
C PRO A 87 -8.67 -1.34 -27.95
N HIS A 88 -9.16 -0.81 -29.08
CA HIS A 88 -9.92 0.45 -29.08
C HIS A 88 -11.19 0.40 -28.21
N ARG A 89 -11.85 -0.76 -28.09
CA ARG A 89 -13.03 -0.91 -27.22
C ARG A 89 -12.64 -1.02 -25.75
N ILE A 90 -11.52 -1.69 -25.46
CA ILE A 90 -10.96 -1.76 -24.10
C ILE A 90 -10.57 -0.35 -23.63
N TYR A 91 -9.83 0.40 -24.45
CA TYR A 91 -9.36 1.73 -24.09
C TYR A 91 -10.49 2.76 -24.02
N ASN A 92 -11.47 2.74 -24.94
CA ASN A 92 -12.66 3.58 -24.85
C ASN A 92 -13.44 3.33 -23.53
N LYS A 93 -13.51 2.08 -23.06
CA LYS A 93 -14.13 1.79 -21.75
C LYS A 93 -13.38 2.45 -20.59
N VAL A 94 -12.04 2.44 -20.64
CA VAL A 94 -11.18 3.12 -19.65
C VAL A 94 -11.37 4.64 -19.72
N HIS A 95 -11.43 5.21 -20.94
CA HIS A 95 -11.74 6.63 -21.16
C HIS A 95 -13.11 7.01 -20.58
N GLN A 96 -14.13 6.18 -20.79
CA GLN A 96 -15.48 6.41 -20.22
C GLN A 96 -15.50 6.36 -18.70
N TRP A 97 -14.78 5.41 -18.08
CA TRP A 97 -14.68 5.34 -16.62
C TRP A 97 -14.07 6.61 -16.05
N ILE A 98 -12.95 7.06 -16.62
CA ILE A 98 -12.22 8.24 -16.17
C ILE A 98 -12.92 9.53 -16.60
N GLY A 99 -13.73 9.50 -17.67
CA GLY A 99 -14.34 10.69 -18.27
C GLY A 99 -13.33 11.57 -19.01
N LEU A 100 -12.30 10.95 -19.59
CA LEU A 100 -11.20 11.66 -20.25
C LEU A 100 -10.66 10.83 -21.42
N ASP A 101 -10.57 11.42 -22.61
CA ASP A 101 -10.12 10.72 -23.82
C ASP A 101 -8.60 10.80 -24.02
N ASP A 102 -7.97 11.84 -23.49
CA ASP A 102 -6.56 12.18 -23.64
C ASP A 102 -5.97 12.75 -22.34
N ALA A 103 -4.71 12.43 -22.06
CA ALA A 103 -3.98 12.96 -20.91
C ALA A 103 -2.56 13.38 -21.32
N ASP A 104 -2.07 14.46 -20.71
CA ASP A 104 -0.70 14.94 -20.89
C ASP A 104 0.27 14.21 -19.96
N GLU A 105 -0.18 13.87 -18.75
CA GLU A 105 0.63 13.18 -17.74
C GLU A 105 -0.15 12.05 -17.06
N LEU A 106 0.55 10.96 -16.76
CA LEU A 106 0.04 9.79 -16.05
C LEU A 106 0.99 9.44 -14.89
N TYR A 107 0.53 9.63 -13.65
CA TYR A 107 1.29 9.35 -12.43
C TYR A 107 0.92 7.96 -11.91
N LEU A 108 1.91 7.07 -11.80
CA LEU A 108 1.74 5.68 -11.35
C LEU A 108 2.80 5.32 -10.29
N CYS A 109 2.49 4.44 -9.35
CA CYS A 109 3.49 3.94 -8.39
C CYS A 109 4.48 2.92 -8.98
N ARG A 110 4.10 2.26 -10.08
CA ARG A 110 4.88 1.24 -10.81
C ARG A 110 4.27 0.97 -12.18
N ASN A 111 4.94 0.27 -13.08
CA ASN A 111 4.47 0.03 -14.44
C ASN A 111 4.08 -1.43 -14.73
N TRP A 112 4.39 -2.37 -13.84
CA TRP A 112 4.19 -3.81 -14.09
C TRP A 112 2.85 -4.37 -13.60
N GLN A 113 2.07 -3.63 -12.80
CA GLN A 113 0.73 -4.08 -12.38
C GLN A 113 -0.29 -3.96 -13.51
N PHE A 114 -1.28 -4.87 -13.51
CA PHE A 114 -2.33 -4.95 -14.52
C PHE A 114 -3.00 -3.59 -14.79
N THR A 115 -3.50 -2.93 -13.76
CA THR A 115 -4.23 -1.66 -13.92
C THR A 115 -3.30 -0.53 -14.39
N ASN A 116 -2.04 -0.53 -13.96
CA ASN A 116 -1.05 0.48 -14.37
C ASN A 116 -0.70 0.31 -15.86
N GLN A 117 -0.56 -0.94 -16.32
CA GLN A 117 -0.41 -1.24 -17.75
C GLN A 117 -1.67 -0.85 -18.53
N LEU A 118 -2.86 -1.17 -18.02
CA LEU A 118 -4.12 -0.82 -18.66
C LEU A 118 -4.23 0.69 -18.89
N LEU A 119 -3.94 1.50 -17.86
CA LEU A 119 -3.93 2.96 -17.95
C LEU A 119 -2.85 3.47 -18.91
N SER A 120 -1.62 2.96 -18.80
CA SER A 120 -0.52 3.38 -19.70
C SER A 120 -0.84 3.11 -21.17
N ASN A 121 -1.48 1.99 -21.47
CA ASN A 121 -1.86 1.63 -22.84
C ASN A 121 -3.10 2.39 -23.32
N ALA A 122 -4.01 2.80 -22.42
CA ALA A 122 -5.16 3.64 -22.75
C ALA A 122 -4.78 5.10 -23.01
N TYR A 123 -3.70 5.59 -22.40
CA TYR A 123 -3.15 6.94 -22.58
C TYR A 123 -1.70 6.89 -23.08
N PRO A 124 -1.45 6.36 -24.30
CA PRO A 124 -0.09 6.06 -24.75
C PRO A 124 0.77 7.32 -24.98
N SER A 125 0.14 8.46 -25.25
CA SER A 125 0.82 9.74 -25.48
C SER A 125 1.18 10.49 -24.19
N ALA A 126 0.59 10.12 -23.05
CA ALA A 126 0.85 10.79 -21.78
C ALA A 126 2.30 10.57 -21.34
N SER A 127 2.92 11.59 -20.74
CA SER A 127 4.18 11.41 -20.04
C SER A 127 3.94 10.56 -18.80
N ARG A 128 4.70 9.48 -18.65
CA ARG A 128 4.57 8.51 -17.56
C ARG A 128 5.51 8.90 -16.44
N ILE A 129 4.93 9.29 -15.32
CA ILE A 129 5.64 9.73 -14.12
C ILE A 129 5.51 8.64 -13.07
N CYS A 130 6.63 8.19 -12.52
CA CYS A 130 6.63 7.30 -11.37
C CYS A 130 6.67 8.11 -10.08
N TYR A 131 5.77 7.86 -9.14
CA TYR A 131 5.93 8.33 -7.76
C TYR A 131 6.24 7.12 -6.88
N GLY A 132 7.00 7.32 -5.80
CA GLY A 132 7.38 6.21 -4.94
C GLY A 132 6.20 5.63 -4.13
N ASP A 133 6.26 4.33 -3.88
CA ASP A 133 5.30 3.61 -3.04
C ASP A 133 5.51 3.94 -1.56
N GLY A 134 4.46 3.83 -0.74
CA GLY A 134 4.52 4.25 0.67
C GLY A 134 5.02 5.69 0.79
N ILE A 135 6.14 5.87 1.50
CA ILE A 135 6.76 7.17 1.76
C ILE A 135 7.68 7.64 0.62
N GLY A 136 7.42 7.24 -0.62
CA GLY A 136 8.30 7.58 -1.75
C GLY A 136 9.45 6.58 -1.96
N LEU A 137 9.18 5.29 -1.78
CA LEU A 137 10.10 4.16 -1.99
C LEU A 137 10.03 3.65 -3.43
N TYR A 138 11.13 3.12 -3.96
CA TYR A 138 11.13 2.39 -5.23
C TYR A 138 11.08 0.86 -4.98
N PHE A 139 10.23 0.16 -5.74
CA PHE A 139 10.18 -1.30 -5.77
C PHE A 139 10.23 -1.80 -7.21
N SER A 140 11.26 -2.58 -7.57
CA SER A 140 11.26 -3.31 -8.83
C SER A 140 10.25 -4.46 -8.83
N GLU A 141 9.97 -4.99 -10.02
CA GLU A 141 9.21 -6.23 -10.20
C GLU A 141 9.87 -7.45 -9.52
N HIS A 142 11.16 -7.36 -9.21
CA HIS A 142 11.93 -8.43 -8.58
C HIS A 142 12.07 -8.26 -7.07
N SER A 143 11.52 -7.20 -6.48
CA SER A 143 11.64 -6.93 -5.05
C SER A 143 10.96 -8.03 -4.22
N ALA A 144 11.60 -8.47 -3.14
CA ALA A 144 11.07 -9.49 -2.23
C ALA A 144 9.69 -9.15 -1.64
N VAL A 145 9.37 -7.85 -1.52
CA VAL A 145 8.08 -7.34 -1.06
C VAL A 145 6.94 -7.70 -2.03
N VAL A 146 7.28 -7.73 -3.31
CA VAL A 146 6.37 -7.89 -4.45
C VAL A 146 6.31 -9.34 -4.94
N ARG A 147 7.37 -10.12 -4.75
CA ARG A 147 7.42 -11.54 -5.12
C ARG A 147 6.29 -12.30 -4.42
N ARG A 148 5.26 -12.66 -5.18
CA ARG A 148 4.44 -13.82 -4.84
C ARG A 148 5.25 -15.06 -5.25
N PRO A 149 5.42 -16.06 -4.38
CA PRO A 149 5.93 -17.35 -4.83
C PRO A 149 5.05 -17.83 -6.00
N PHE A 150 5.70 -18.44 -6.98
CA PHE A 150 5.02 -19.08 -8.10
C PHE A 150 3.84 -19.89 -7.58
N THR A 151 2.64 -19.69 -8.16
CA THR A 151 1.45 -20.51 -7.88
C THR A 151 1.89 -21.97 -7.79
N PRO A 152 1.72 -22.66 -6.65
CA PRO A 152 2.17 -24.03 -6.51
C PRO A 152 1.50 -24.89 -7.59
N PRO A 153 2.19 -25.94 -8.09
CA PRO A 153 1.56 -26.88 -9.00
C PRO A 153 0.30 -27.46 -8.35
N PRO A 154 -0.78 -27.67 -9.13
CA PRO A 154 -2.06 -28.08 -8.59
C PRO A 154 -1.94 -29.41 -7.83
N THR A 155 -2.61 -29.50 -6.68
CA THR A 155 -2.71 -30.74 -5.90
C THR A 155 -3.52 -31.81 -6.66
N PRO A 156 -3.41 -33.12 -6.33
CA PRO A 156 -4.10 -34.20 -7.04
C PRO A 156 -5.63 -34.05 -7.18
N ASN A 157 -6.27 -33.26 -6.31
CA ASN A 157 -7.70 -32.95 -6.38
C ASN A 157 -8.07 -31.84 -7.39
N GLN A 158 -7.08 -31.25 -8.07
CA GLN A 158 -7.25 -30.13 -9.01
C GLN A 158 -7.01 -30.54 -10.49
N VAL A 159 -6.97 -31.84 -10.81
CA VAL A 159 -6.76 -32.34 -12.20
C VAL A 159 -7.79 -31.78 -13.19
N ILE A 160 -9.03 -31.57 -12.75
CA ILE A 160 -10.09 -30.92 -13.55
C ILE A 160 -9.79 -29.43 -13.78
N ALA A 161 -9.26 -28.74 -12.77
CA ALA A 161 -8.84 -27.34 -12.91
C ALA A 161 -7.60 -27.21 -13.82
N TRP A 162 -6.67 -28.16 -13.75
CA TRP A 162 -5.48 -28.22 -14.60
C TRP A 162 -5.81 -28.54 -16.06
N THR A 163 -6.74 -29.47 -16.32
CA THR A 163 -7.23 -29.75 -17.68
C THR A 163 -7.99 -28.56 -18.26
N ARG A 164 -8.83 -27.89 -17.46
CA ARG A 164 -9.45 -26.61 -17.84
C ARG A 164 -8.41 -25.52 -18.11
N TRP A 165 -7.34 -25.44 -17.31
CA TRP A 165 -6.24 -24.49 -17.52
C TRP A 165 -5.42 -24.81 -18.78
N LYS A 166 -5.16 -26.09 -19.08
CA LYS A 166 -4.52 -26.52 -20.33
C LYS A 166 -5.38 -26.20 -21.56
N LEU A 167 -6.68 -26.44 -21.49
CA LEU A 167 -7.62 -26.08 -22.56
C LEU A 167 -7.71 -24.56 -22.73
N ARG A 168 -7.77 -23.79 -21.64
CA ARG A 168 -7.70 -22.32 -21.66
C ARG A 168 -6.39 -21.85 -22.27
N SER A 169 -5.24 -22.35 -21.83
CA SER A 169 -3.93 -21.93 -22.35
C SER A 169 -3.74 -22.26 -23.84
N LEU A 170 -4.25 -23.40 -24.31
CA LEU A 170 -4.28 -23.73 -25.74
C LEU A 170 -5.20 -22.76 -26.51
N TYR A 171 -6.38 -22.46 -25.97
CA TYR A 171 -7.29 -21.46 -26.53
C TYR A 171 -6.67 -20.05 -26.57
N HIS A 172 -5.97 -19.63 -25.51
CA HIS A 172 -5.23 -18.36 -25.48
C HIS A 172 -4.14 -18.33 -26.55
N ARG A 173 -3.36 -19.41 -26.75
CA ARG A 173 -2.34 -19.48 -27.81
C ARG A 173 -2.94 -19.38 -29.21
N ILE A 174 -4.09 -20.02 -29.44
CA ILE A 174 -4.80 -19.93 -30.72
C ILE A 174 -5.32 -18.49 -30.95
N ARG A 175 -5.90 -17.86 -29.92
CA ARG A 175 -6.37 -16.46 -30.00
C ARG A 175 -5.24 -15.45 -30.19
N GLU A 176 -4.10 -15.67 -29.54
CA GLU A 176 -2.90 -14.85 -29.74
C GLU A 176 -2.40 -14.91 -31.19
N ARG A 177 -2.43 -16.10 -31.82
CA ARG A 177 -2.12 -16.24 -33.24
C ARG A 177 -3.12 -15.53 -34.14
N LEU A 178 -4.39 -15.45 -33.74
CA LEU A 178 -5.45 -14.75 -34.47
C LEU A 178 -5.50 -13.22 -34.21
N LYS A 179 -4.59 -12.66 -33.39
CA LYS A 179 -4.56 -11.23 -33.01
C LYS A 179 -5.87 -10.70 -32.40
N LEU A 180 -6.70 -11.58 -31.85
CA LEU A 180 -7.97 -11.20 -31.19
C LEU A 180 -7.78 -10.74 -29.74
N LYS A 181 -6.54 -10.73 -29.25
CA LYS A 181 -6.16 -10.38 -27.89
C LYS A 181 -5.59 -8.97 -27.84
N THR A 182 -6.15 -8.14 -26.96
CA THR A 182 -5.54 -6.89 -26.55
C THR A 182 -4.34 -7.20 -25.66
N LYS A 183 -3.14 -6.89 -26.16
CA LYS A 183 -1.90 -7.01 -25.38
C LYS A 183 -1.66 -5.68 -24.67
N LEU A 184 -1.45 -5.75 -23.37
CA LEU A 184 -0.96 -4.62 -22.59
C LEU A 184 0.56 -4.65 -22.62
N TYR A 185 1.17 -3.55 -23.04
CA TYR A 185 2.63 -3.42 -23.09
C TYR A 185 3.14 -2.78 -21.80
N LEU A 186 4.28 -3.27 -21.32
CA LEU A 186 5.03 -2.61 -20.26
C LEU A 186 5.68 -1.35 -20.84
N MET A 187 5.20 -0.18 -20.43
CA MET A 187 5.74 1.10 -20.90
C MET A 187 6.73 1.65 -19.85
N PRO A 188 7.90 2.17 -20.28
CA PRO A 188 8.85 2.76 -19.35
C PRO A 188 8.35 4.10 -18.82
N PHE A 189 8.83 4.46 -17.63
CA PHE A 189 8.64 5.79 -17.07
C PHE A 189 9.62 6.79 -17.67
N ASP A 190 9.16 8.03 -17.84
CA ASP A 190 9.99 9.13 -18.33
C ASP A 190 10.82 9.74 -17.18
N VAL A 191 10.26 9.76 -15.96
CA VAL A 191 10.90 10.26 -14.73
C VAL A 191 10.28 9.62 -13.49
N GLY A 192 11.05 9.49 -12.41
CA GLY A 192 10.58 9.05 -11.10
C GLY A 192 10.83 10.05 -9.98
N TYR A 193 9.87 10.19 -9.06
CA TYR A 193 9.91 11.04 -7.87
C TYR A 193 9.89 10.20 -6.60
N PHE A 194 10.97 10.25 -5.83
CA PHE A 194 11.18 9.38 -4.68
C PHE A 194 11.77 10.16 -3.53
N VAL A 195 11.42 9.82 -2.30
CA VAL A 195 12.12 10.36 -1.11
C VAL A 195 13.39 9.54 -0.85
N LEU A 196 13.27 8.22 -0.99
CA LEU A 196 14.34 7.25 -0.73
C LEU A 196 14.54 6.32 -1.94
N PRO A 197 15.07 6.82 -3.08
CA PRO A 197 15.08 6.08 -4.36
C PRO A 197 15.93 4.81 -4.35
N LYS A 198 16.93 4.70 -3.46
CA LYS A 198 17.94 3.63 -3.46
C LYS A 198 18.05 2.88 -2.12
N ILE A 199 17.11 3.10 -1.20
CA ILE A 199 17.23 2.61 0.19
C ILE A 199 17.27 1.08 0.29
N PHE A 200 16.70 0.38 -0.70
CA PHE A 200 16.71 -1.08 -0.80
C PHE A 200 17.83 -1.62 -1.70
N GLY A 201 18.80 -0.80 -2.10
CA GLY A 201 19.91 -1.19 -2.97
C GLY A 201 19.55 -1.34 -4.45
N GLU A 202 18.27 -1.22 -4.80
CA GLU A 202 17.79 -1.19 -6.19
C GLU A 202 17.92 0.22 -6.78
N THR A 203 18.23 0.32 -8.08
CA THR A 203 18.27 1.61 -8.79
C THR A 203 17.06 1.73 -9.73
N PRO A 204 16.26 2.81 -9.63
CA PRO A 204 15.16 3.04 -10.56
C PRO A 204 15.65 3.09 -12.02
N PRO A 205 15.00 2.40 -12.97
CA PRO A 205 15.43 2.31 -14.38
C PRO A 205 15.05 3.54 -15.21
N MET A 206 14.93 4.71 -14.58
CA MET A 206 14.55 5.98 -15.18
C MET A 206 15.27 7.13 -14.48
N PRO A 207 15.34 8.33 -15.09
CA PRO A 207 15.79 9.53 -14.40
C PRO A 207 15.02 9.76 -13.09
N ILE A 208 15.74 10.16 -12.04
CA ILE A 208 15.16 10.34 -10.70
C ILE A 208 15.22 11.79 -10.23
N VAL A 209 14.18 12.22 -9.54
CA VAL A 209 14.14 13.42 -8.72
C VAL A 209 13.97 12.98 -7.28
N GLN A 210 14.97 13.28 -6.46
CA GLN A 210 14.90 13.02 -5.03
C GLN A 210 14.13 14.14 -4.32
N LEU A 211 13.02 13.78 -3.70
CA LEU A 211 12.18 14.67 -2.91
C LEU A 211 12.72 14.76 -1.48
N ALA A 212 12.63 15.94 -0.88
CA ALA A 212 12.97 16.13 0.52
C ALA A 212 11.89 15.48 1.43
N PRO A 213 12.26 14.83 2.56
CA PRO A 213 11.29 14.29 3.51
C PRO A 213 10.28 15.34 4.03
N SER A 214 10.69 16.60 4.12
CA SER A 214 9.80 17.72 4.49
C SER A 214 8.60 17.92 3.55
N ASN A 215 8.69 17.47 2.29
CA ASN A 215 7.55 17.47 1.38
C ASN A 215 6.45 16.51 1.86
N LEU A 216 6.80 15.33 2.39
CA LEU A 216 5.83 14.42 2.98
C LEU A 216 5.22 15.01 4.25
N LEU A 217 6.07 15.59 5.10
CA LEU A 217 5.65 16.19 6.37
C LEU A 217 4.60 17.29 6.15
N THR A 218 4.79 18.13 5.13
CA THR A 218 3.82 19.17 4.73
C THR A 218 2.44 18.58 4.45
N TRP A 219 2.38 17.43 3.78
CA TRP A 219 1.12 16.75 3.50
C TRP A 219 0.54 16.07 4.73
N PHE A 220 1.37 15.41 5.54
CA PHE A 220 0.90 14.81 6.79
C PHE A 220 0.29 15.86 7.72
N GLU A 221 0.92 17.03 7.86
CA GLU A 221 0.41 18.16 8.63
C GLU A 221 -0.96 18.64 8.13
N ARG A 222 -1.14 18.77 6.81
CA ARG A 222 -2.44 19.14 6.20
C ARG A 222 -3.54 18.13 6.49
N PHE A 223 -3.20 16.84 6.52
CA PHE A 223 -4.15 15.78 6.83
C PHE A 223 -4.46 15.62 8.32
N THR A 224 -3.77 16.35 9.21
CA THR A 224 -4.08 16.28 10.65
C THR A 224 -5.50 16.75 11.00
N SER A 225 -6.19 17.46 10.10
CA SER A 225 -7.61 17.81 10.23
C SER A 225 -8.56 16.60 10.24
N PHE A 226 -8.12 15.44 9.75
CA PHE A 226 -8.89 14.19 9.80
C PHE A 226 -8.82 13.50 11.16
N VAL A 227 -7.89 13.93 12.02
CA VAL A 227 -7.69 13.36 13.35
C VAL A 227 -8.61 14.09 14.33
N ASP A 228 -9.55 13.35 14.90
CA ASP A 228 -10.49 13.88 15.91
C ASP A 228 -9.75 14.20 17.21
N ALA A 229 -9.92 15.43 17.72
CA ALA A 229 -9.34 15.89 18.98
C ALA A 229 -9.80 15.05 20.18
N ALA A 230 -11.04 14.56 20.19
CA ALA A 230 -11.54 13.69 21.25
C ALA A 230 -10.82 12.33 21.26
N GLN A 231 -10.51 11.79 20.09
CA GLN A 231 -9.74 10.54 19.96
C GLN A 231 -8.29 10.75 20.39
N VAL A 232 -7.68 11.88 20.03
CA VAL A 232 -6.34 12.24 20.52
C VAL A 232 -6.32 12.36 22.04
N ALA A 233 -7.28 13.07 22.63
CA ALA A 233 -7.39 13.22 24.08
C ALA A 233 -7.56 11.87 24.78
N LYS A 234 -8.37 10.96 24.22
CA LYS A 234 -8.53 9.60 24.73
C LYS A 234 -7.22 8.82 24.73
N VAL A 235 -6.45 8.87 23.63
CA VAL A 235 -5.15 8.19 23.55
C VAL A 235 -4.15 8.82 24.52
N GLN A 236 -4.08 10.15 24.58
CA GLN A 236 -3.19 10.88 25.49
C GLN A 236 -3.48 10.56 26.96
N ALA A 237 -4.76 10.49 27.34
CA ALA A 237 -5.16 10.10 28.69
C ALA A 237 -4.78 8.63 29.01
N ALA A 238 -4.92 7.72 28.04
CA ALA A 238 -4.55 6.32 28.24
C ALA A 238 -3.03 6.18 28.47
N ILE A 239 -2.21 6.88 27.69
CA ILE A 239 -0.74 6.78 27.75
C ILE A 239 -0.10 7.65 28.82
N GLU A 240 -0.86 8.49 29.52
CA GLU A 240 -0.34 9.39 30.54
C GLU A 240 0.43 8.60 31.61
N ASN A 241 1.69 8.98 31.84
CA ASN A 241 2.61 8.35 32.79
C ASN A 241 2.81 6.83 32.62
N SER A 242 2.58 6.28 31.42
CA SER A 242 2.71 4.85 31.15
C SER A 242 3.71 4.58 30.02
N PRO A 243 4.52 3.51 30.09
CA PRO A 243 5.31 3.08 28.94
C PRO A 243 4.39 2.73 27.77
N VAL A 244 4.75 3.19 26.56
CA VAL A 244 3.89 3.03 25.39
C VAL A 244 4.52 2.04 24.41
N THR A 245 3.74 1.03 24.04
CA THR A 245 4.02 0.16 22.92
C THR A 245 3.08 0.50 21.77
N VAL A 246 3.63 0.69 20.57
CA VAL A 246 2.85 0.82 19.33
C VAL A 246 3.08 -0.41 18.47
N LEU A 247 1.99 -1.06 18.07
CA LEU A 247 2.00 -2.16 17.12
C LEU A 247 1.40 -1.68 15.78
N LEU A 248 2.26 -1.59 14.77
CA LEU A 248 1.86 -1.38 13.37
C LEU A 248 1.72 -2.74 12.70
N THR A 249 0.48 -3.25 12.58
CA THR A 249 0.23 -4.56 11.98
C THR A 249 0.45 -4.55 10.46
N SER A 250 0.41 -5.73 9.88
CA SER A 250 0.46 -5.96 8.44
C SER A 250 -0.69 -6.90 8.04
N ASN A 251 -1.01 -6.93 6.76
CA ASN A 251 -2.14 -7.69 6.22
C ASN A 251 -1.70 -9.06 5.67
N PHE A 252 -0.92 -9.82 6.44
CA PHE A 252 -0.28 -11.03 5.89
C PHE A 252 -1.28 -12.15 5.62
N SER A 253 -2.27 -12.34 6.48
CA SER A 253 -3.32 -13.34 6.28
C SER A 253 -4.28 -12.98 5.15
N GLU A 254 -4.61 -11.70 4.99
CA GLU A 254 -5.39 -11.19 3.85
C GLU A 254 -4.58 -11.25 2.54
N GLY A 255 -3.26 -11.35 2.65
CA GLY A 255 -2.34 -11.61 1.54
C GLY A 255 -2.03 -13.09 1.30
N ASP A 256 -2.75 -14.01 1.95
CA ASP A 256 -2.58 -15.48 1.90
C ASP A 256 -1.16 -15.96 2.26
N ARG A 257 -0.40 -15.19 3.05
CA ARG A 257 0.97 -15.55 3.44
C ARG A 257 1.03 -16.49 4.64
N LEU A 258 -0.01 -16.46 5.48
CA LEU A 258 -0.23 -17.36 6.60
C LEU A 258 -1.70 -17.32 7.05
N PRO A 259 -2.21 -18.34 7.76
CA PRO A 259 -3.53 -18.30 8.36
C PRO A 259 -3.69 -17.16 9.38
N GLN A 260 -4.89 -16.62 9.50
CA GLN A 260 -5.22 -15.54 10.45
C GLN A 260 -4.85 -15.88 11.91
N GLU A 261 -5.10 -17.11 12.35
CA GLU A 261 -4.72 -17.59 13.69
C GLU A 261 -3.22 -17.51 13.92
N HIS A 262 -2.44 -17.94 12.92
CA HIS A 262 -0.98 -17.95 12.99
C HIS A 262 -0.43 -16.53 13.03
N GLU A 263 -1.06 -15.59 12.30
CA GLU A 263 -0.67 -14.18 12.37
C GLU A 263 -0.90 -13.59 13.77
N ILE A 264 -2.02 -13.90 14.42
CA ILE A 264 -2.30 -13.46 15.81
C ILE A 264 -1.28 -14.04 16.79
N LEU A 265 -1.01 -15.37 16.69
CA LEU A 265 -0.03 -16.04 17.54
C LEU A 265 1.39 -15.49 17.35
N ALA A 266 1.79 -15.23 16.09
CA ALA A 266 3.09 -14.65 15.78
C ALA A 266 3.25 -13.26 16.43
N TYR A 267 2.24 -12.38 16.39
CA TYR A 267 2.30 -11.09 17.09
C TYR A 267 2.44 -11.26 18.60
N ARG A 268 1.65 -12.16 19.22
CA ARG A 268 1.70 -12.40 20.67
C ARG A 268 3.06 -12.92 21.11
N GLU A 269 3.59 -13.95 20.45
CA GLU A 269 4.91 -14.51 20.78
C GLU A 269 6.02 -13.49 20.57
N PHE A 270 5.94 -12.73 19.47
CA PHE A 270 6.91 -11.68 19.19
C PHE A 270 6.91 -10.62 20.29
N LEU A 271 5.75 -10.06 20.66
CA LEU A 271 5.69 -9.05 21.73
C LEU A 271 6.17 -9.59 23.08
N THR A 272 5.86 -10.85 23.39
CA THR A 272 6.33 -11.51 24.62
C THR A 272 7.85 -11.68 24.64
N SER A 273 8.49 -11.90 23.49
CA SER A 273 9.94 -12.05 23.39
C SER A 273 10.74 -10.77 23.69
N TYR A 274 10.07 -9.62 23.70
CA TYR A 274 10.68 -8.30 23.88
C TYR A 274 10.46 -7.68 25.28
N GLU A 275 9.99 -8.49 26.24
CA GLU A 275 9.63 -8.08 27.61
C GLU A 275 8.61 -6.93 27.65
N VAL A 276 7.37 -7.24 28.02
CA VAL A 276 6.32 -6.23 28.17
C VAL A 276 6.50 -5.50 29.49
N LEU A 277 6.70 -4.19 29.42
CA LEU A 277 6.93 -3.37 30.62
C LEU A 277 5.67 -3.36 31.52
N PRO A 278 5.82 -3.41 32.85
CA PRO A 278 4.69 -3.29 33.76
C PRO A 278 3.89 -2.02 33.52
N ASN A 279 2.56 -2.10 33.64
CA ASN A 279 1.62 -1.00 33.40
C ASN A 279 1.66 -0.37 32.00
N SER A 280 2.31 -1.03 31.03
CA SER A 280 2.38 -0.51 29.66
C SER A 280 1.02 -0.49 28.96
N VAL A 281 0.89 0.46 28.06
CA VAL A 281 -0.28 0.64 27.19
C VAL A 281 0.11 0.21 25.78
N LEU A 282 -0.71 -0.63 25.17
CA LEU A 282 -0.55 -1.02 23.78
C LEU A 282 -1.48 -0.19 22.89
N ILE A 283 -0.92 0.42 21.85
CA ILE A 283 -1.66 1.04 20.77
C ILE A 283 -1.53 0.17 19.53
N ILE A 284 -2.64 -0.42 19.09
CA ILE A 284 -2.69 -1.19 17.84
C ILE A 284 -3.18 -0.24 16.75
N LYS A 285 -2.31 0.03 15.77
CA LYS A 285 -2.67 0.69 14.52
C LYS A 285 -2.76 -0.37 13.42
N PRO A 286 -3.98 -0.73 12.97
CA PRO A 286 -4.14 -1.69 11.89
C PRO A 286 -3.53 -1.20 10.57
N HIS A 287 -3.10 -2.16 9.74
CA HIS A 287 -2.88 -1.90 8.32
C HIS A 287 -4.23 -1.55 7.68
N PRO A 288 -4.31 -0.60 6.72
CA PRO A 288 -5.56 -0.24 6.04
C PRO A 288 -6.27 -1.37 5.28
N ARG A 289 -5.69 -2.58 5.26
CA ARG A 289 -6.18 -3.77 4.56
C ARG A 289 -6.43 -4.93 5.52
N ASP A 290 -6.30 -4.73 6.83
CA ASP A 290 -6.54 -5.76 7.82
C ASP A 290 -8.04 -6.05 7.96
N ASP A 291 -8.37 -7.31 8.16
CA ASP A 291 -9.69 -7.72 8.60
C ASP A 291 -9.95 -7.24 10.04
N LEU A 292 -11.09 -6.56 10.27
CA LEU A 292 -11.42 -6.02 11.59
C LEU A 292 -11.59 -7.10 12.65
N ASN A 293 -12.12 -8.27 12.30
CA ASN A 293 -12.26 -9.38 13.24
C ASN A 293 -10.88 -9.91 13.65
N LYS A 294 -9.90 -9.96 12.74
CA LYS A 294 -8.50 -10.27 13.08
C LYS A 294 -7.97 -9.31 14.15
N ILE A 295 -8.21 -8.02 13.96
CA ILE A 295 -7.73 -6.99 14.90
C ILE A 295 -8.40 -7.12 16.28
N TYR A 296 -9.71 -7.38 16.36
CA TYR A 296 -10.38 -7.59 17.64
C TYR A 296 -9.89 -8.84 18.36
N ARG A 297 -9.68 -9.94 17.62
CA ARG A 297 -9.13 -11.17 18.19
C ARG A 297 -7.67 -11.02 18.62
N LEU A 298 -6.89 -10.23 17.90
CA LEU A 298 -5.54 -9.84 18.33
C LEU A 298 -5.58 -9.04 19.64
N LYS A 299 -6.48 -8.06 19.77
CA LYS A 299 -6.69 -7.32 21.02
C LYS A 299 -7.00 -8.26 22.18
N GLU A 300 -7.96 -9.17 22.00
CA GLU A 300 -8.31 -10.17 23.02
C GLU A 300 -7.11 -11.04 23.39
N SER A 301 -6.37 -11.52 22.38
CA SER A 301 -5.18 -12.34 22.55
C SER A 301 -4.01 -11.62 23.20
N LEU A 302 -4.03 -10.30 23.37
CA LEU A 302 -2.98 -9.52 24.03
C LEU A 302 -3.45 -8.92 25.37
N SER A 303 -4.71 -9.12 25.74
CA SER A 303 -5.37 -8.42 26.86
C SER A 303 -4.79 -8.73 28.23
N ASP A 304 -4.14 -9.89 28.39
CA ASP A 304 -3.43 -10.29 29.61
C ASP A 304 -2.01 -9.71 29.71
N LEU A 305 -1.45 -9.16 28.62
CA LEU A 305 -0.07 -8.66 28.58
C LEU A 305 0.02 -7.16 28.92
N TYR A 306 -1.02 -6.39 28.63
CA TYR A 306 -1.02 -4.93 28.75
C TYR A 306 -2.10 -4.44 29.69
N ARG A 307 -1.84 -3.34 30.40
CA ARG A 307 -2.82 -2.70 31.29
C ARG A 307 -4.04 -2.21 30.51
N GLU A 308 -3.78 -1.63 29.35
CA GLU A 308 -4.79 -1.11 28.45
C GLU A 308 -4.36 -1.32 26.99
N ILE A 309 -5.34 -1.63 26.13
CA ILE A 309 -5.13 -1.74 24.69
C ILE A 309 -6.08 -0.80 23.97
N VAL A 310 -5.49 0.23 23.35
CA VAL A 310 -6.17 1.17 22.46
C VAL A 310 -6.04 0.65 21.02
N VAL A 311 -7.16 0.42 20.35
CA VAL A 311 -7.16 -0.03 18.95
C VAL A 311 -7.75 1.07 18.09
N LEU A 312 -7.02 1.47 17.05
CA LEU A 312 -7.40 2.56 16.16
C LEU A 312 -8.26 2.04 15.00
N THR A 313 -9.52 1.68 15.28
CA THR A 313 -10.46 1.07 14.30
C THR A 313 -11.48 2.03 13.73
N GLU A 314 -11.60 3.23 14.26
CA GLU A 314 -12.46 4.28 13.70
C GLU A 314 -12.02 4.59 12.26
N PRO A 315 -12.93 4.73 11.27
CA PRO A 315 -12.54 4.83 9.86
C PRO A 315 -11.51 5.93 9.55
N ASN A 316 -11.59 7.06 10.24
CA ASN A 316 -10.66 8.18 10.11
C ASN A 316 -9.28 7.95 10.74
N LEU A 317 -9.10 6.88 11.52
CA LEU A 317 -7.82 6.44 12.08
C LEU A 317 -7.34 5.14 11.43
N PHE A 318 -8.26 4.25 11.06
CA PHE A 318 -7.96 2.96 10.46
C PHE A 318 -7.31 3.12 9.08
N PHE A 319 -7.89 3.95 8.20
CA PHE A 319 -7.38 4.16 6.84
C PHE A 319 -6.35 5.29 6.73
N LEU A 320 -6.23 6.12 7.76
CA LEU A 320 -5.27 7.22 7.80
C LEU A 320 -3.84 6.68 8.01
N PRO A 321 -2.83 7.20 7.30
CA PRO A 321 -1.44 6.89 7.58
C PRO A 321 -1.09 7.22 9.03
N PHE A 322 -0.35 6.33 9.68
CA PHE A 322 -0.07 6.44 11.11
C PHE A 322 0.68 7.74 11.45
N GLU A 323 1.52 8.22 10.54
CA GLU A 323 2.31 9.44 10.68
C GLU A 323 1.45 10.68 10.95
N VAL A 324 0.25 10.74 10.36
CA VAL A 324 -0.69 11.86 10.56
C VAL A 324 -1.24 11.85 11.98
N PHE A 325 -1.63 10.67 12.46
CA PHE A 325 -2.07 10.52 13.86
C PHE A 325 -0.90 10.75 14.82
N PHE A 326 0.29 10.26 14.44
CA PHE A 326 1.50 10.34 15.25
C PHE A 326 1.85 11.80 15.61
N LEU A 327 1.81 12.68 14.60
CA LEU A 327 2.02 14.14 14.75
C LEU A 327 1.12 14.79 15.81
N LYS A 328 -0.11 14.31 15.99
CA LYS A 328 -1.07 14.88 16.94
C LYS A 328 -1.01 14.24 18.31
N ALA A 329 -0.82 12.93 18.36
CA ALA A 329 -0.98 12.16 19.60
C ALA A 329 0.30 12.04 20.42
N PHE A 330 1.49 12.05 19.80
CA PHE A 330 2.75 11.74 20.48
C PHE A 330 3.73 12.90 20.40
N GLN A 331 3.86 13.65 21.50
CA GLN A 331 4.74 14.82 21.56
C GLN A 331 6.00 14.60 22.42
N THR A 332 5.97 13.72 23.44
CA THR A 332 7.11 13.53 24.38
C THR A 332 7.04 12.18 25.13
N PHE A 333 7.11 11.05 24.43
CA PHE A 333 7.07 9.73 25.08
C PHE A 333 8.19 8.83 24.60
N GLU A 334 8.73 8.04 25.53
CA GLU A 334 9.55 6.88 25.18
C GLU A 334 8.60 5.81 24.62
N ILE A 335 8.58 5.67 23.29
CA ILE A 335 7.67 4.79 22.58
C ILE A 335 8.45 3.63 21.98
N ARG A 336 7.98 2.41 22.22
CA ARG A 336 8.48 1.21 21.54
C ARG A 336 7.57 0.91 20.35
N VAL A 337 8.10 1.06 19.14
CA VAL A 337 7.34 0.78 17.92
C VAL A 337 7.73 -0.58 17.37
N PHE A 338 6.74 -1.45 17.16
CA PHE A 338 6.89 -2.72 16.48
C PHE A 338 6.19 -2.64 15.12
N ALA A 339 6.93 -2.90 14.05
CA ALA A 339 6.44 -2.71 12.69
C ALA A 339 6.86 -3.86 11.78
N PHE A 340 5.91 -4.33 10.96
CA PHE A 340 6.10 -5.54 10.15
C PHE A 340 6.11 -5.24 8.64
N SER A 341 6.09 -3.96 8.29
CA SER A 341 6.07 -3.43 6.92
C SER A 341 6.99 -2.21 6.80
N SER A 342 7.03 -1.60 5.61
CA SER A 342 7.81 -0.38 5.33
C SER A 342 7.36 0.85 6.13
N ALA A 343 6.24 0.80 6.86
CA ALA A 343 5.83 1.85 7.79
C ALA A 343 6.86 2.13 8.90
N CYS A 344 7.77 1.18 9.16
CA CYS A 344 8.91 1.40 10.06
C CYS A 344 9.87 2.52 9.59
N LEU A 345 9.97 2.73 8.27
CA LEU A 345 10.91 3.68 7.68
C LEU A 345 10.45 5.13 7.87
N SER A 346 9.14 5.40 7.78
CA SER A 346 8.61 6.76 7.91
C SER A 346 8.83 7.32 9.30
N LEU A 347 8.60 6.50 10.33
CA LEU A 347 8.75 6.95 11.71
C LEU A 347 10.19 7.30 12.05
N LYS A 348 11.15 6.48 11.59
CA LYS A 348 12.57 6.79 11.72
C LYS A 348 12.95 8.03 10.91
N LEU A 349 12.54 8.10 9.64
CA LEU A 349 12.90 9.19 8.74
C LEU A 349 12.37 10.56 9.20
N LEU A 350 11.14 10.61 9.69
CA LEU A 350 10.41 11.87 9.91
C LEU A 350 10.40 12.31 11.38
N PHE A 351 10.51 11.36 12.32
CA PHE A 351 10.36 11.61 13.75
C PHE A 351 11.52 11.06 14.59
N ASP A 352 12.54 10.48 13.95
CA ASP A 352 13.68 9.82 14.61
C ASP A 352 13.26 8.71 15.60
N VAL A 353 12.13 8.05 15.35
CA VAL A 353 11.62 6.95 16.19
C VAL A 353 12.05 5.60 15.61
N PRO A 354 12.98 4.87 16.26
CA PRO A 354 13.38 3.55 15.80
C PRO A 354 12.24 2.55 15.96
N SER A 355 12.23 1.53 15.12
CA SER A 355 11.25 0.44 15.17
C SER A 355 11.93 -0.91 15.30
N PHE A 356 11.32 -1.81 16.05
CA PHE A 356 11.59 -3.23 16.02
C PHE A 356 10.89 -3.83 14.80
N ILE A 357 11.65 -4.53 13.95
CA ILE A 357 11.18 -4.91 12.61
C ILE A 357 10.92 -6.41 12.53
N GLY A 358 9.73 -6.77 12.04
CA GLY A 358 9.43 -8.12 11.56
C GLY A 358 9.27 -9.15 12.67
N PHE A 359 9.12 -10.42 12.31
CA PHE A 359 8.94 -11.54 13.24
C PHE A 359 10.26 -12.26 13.56
N GLY A 360 11.29 -12.09 12.73
CA GLY A 360 12.54 -12.85 12.82
C GLY A 360 12.40 -14.29 12.32
N THR A 361 13.54 -14.99 12.25
CA THR A 361 13.65 -16.32 11.64
C THR A 361 12.76 -17.37 12.29
N ALA A 362 12.74 -17.43 13.62
CA ALA A 362 12.03 -18.47 14.36
C ALA A 362 10.52 -18.43 14.10
N LEU A 363 9.89 -17.28 14.34
CA LEU A 363 8.45 -17.10 14.17
C LEU A 363 8.05 -17.13 12.69
N THR A 364 8.85 -16.55 11.79
CA THR A 364 8.55 -16.62 10.36
C THR A 364 8.53 -18.06 9.87
N THR A 365 9.51 -18.88 10.25
CA THR A 365 9.58 -20.29 9.85
C THR A 365 8.46 -21.13 10.48
N CYS A 366 8.04 -20.79 11.70
CA CYS A 366 6.97 -21.49 12.40
C CYS A 366 5.59 -21.22 11.80
N TYR A 367 5.31 -19.95 11.49
CA TYR A 367 3.94 -19.50 11.21
C TYR A 367 3.63 -19.25 9.73
N PHE A 368 4.61 -18.85 8.91
CA PHE A 368 4.38 -18.55 7.50
C PHE A 368 4.27 -19.81 6.64
N ALA A 369 3.51 -19.72 5.55
CA ALA A 369 3.53 -20.77 4.55
C ALA A 369 4.96 -20.94 3.98
N PRO A 370 5.46 -22.18 3.80
CA PRO A 370 6.87 -22.45 3.46
C PRO A 370 7.39 -21.65 2.25
N GLU A 371 6.56 -21.46 1.24
CA GLU A 371 6.89 -20.72 0.02
C GLU A 371 7.10 -19.22 0.23
N PHE A 372 6.62 -18.65 1.35
CA PHE A 372 6.78 -17.23 1.69
C PHE A 372 7.92 -16.96 2.69
N VAL A 373 8.44 -17.98 3.38
CA VAL A 373 9.44 -17.82 4.45
C VAL A 373 10.69 -17.08 3.93
N ALA A 374 11.28 -17.54 2.83
CA ALA A 374 12.51 -16.96 2.28
C ALA A 374 12.33 -15.49 1.88
N ALA A 375 11.26 -15.18 1.14
CA ALA A 375 10.97 -13.81 0.71
C ALA A 375 10.66 -12.89 1.91
N ARG A 376 10.02 -13.41 2.96
CA ARG A 376 9.75 -12.65 4.17
C ARG A 376 11.02 -12.32 4.93
N LEU A 377 11.92 -13.29 5.12
CA LEU A 377 13.19 -13.05 5.81
C LEU A 377 14.11 -12.11 5.02
N GLU A 378 14.15 -12.24 3.70
CA GLU A 378 14.84 -11.30 2.81
C GLU A 378 14.29 -9.87 3.01
N HIS A 379 12.97 -9.71 3.02
CA HIS A 379 12.33 -8.41 3.23
C HIS A 379 12.65 -7.82 4.62
N GLU A 380 12.62 -8.61 5.69
CA GLU A 380 12.98 -8.14 7.03
C GLU A 380 14.42 -7.65 7.10
N GLN A 381 15.36 -8.39 6.52
CA GLN A 381 16.76 -7.98 6.45
C GLN A 381 16.94 -6.67 5.66
N VAL A 382 16.23 -6.55 4.53
CA VAL A 382 16.25 -5.34 3.71
C VAL A 382 15.72 -4.12 4.49
N LEU A 383 14.64 -4.29 5.26
CA LEU A 383 14.10 -3.23 6.12
C LEU A 383 15.06 -2.86 7.26
N GLN A 384 15.71 -3.83 7.89
CA GLN A 384 16.71 -3.57 8.94
C GLN A 384 17.90 -2.78 8.39
N ASN A 385 18.41 -3.17 7.22
CA ASN A 385 19.49 -2.46 6.54
C ASN A 385 19.05 -1.04 6.13
N ALA A 386 17.79 -0.87 5.71
CA ALA A 386 17.23 0.43 5.37
C ALA A 386 17.14 1.35 6.59
N ILE A 387 16.65 0.86 7.74
CA ILE A 387 16.63 1.65 8.99
C ILE A 387 18.04 2.05 9.43
N ALA A 388 19.03 1.15 9.33
CA ALA A 388 20.40 1.46 9.71
C ALA A 388 21.07 2.55 8.85
N GLN A 389 20.51 2.85 7.67
CA GLN A 389 20.98 3.91 6.77
C GLN A 389 20.31 5.28 7.02
N LEU A 390 19.24 5.32 7.83
CA LEU A 390 18.50 6.54 8.21
C LEU A 390 18.95 7.03 9.58
#